data_AF-A0A0L0CE25-F1
#
_entry.id   AF-A0A0L0CE25-F1
#
_cell.length_a   1.000
_cell.length_b   1.000
_cell.length_c   1.000
_cell.angle_alpha   90.00
_cell.angle_beta   90.00
_cell.angle_gamma   90.00
#
_symmetry.space_group_name_H-M   'P 1'
#
loop_
_entity.id
_entity.type
_entity.pdbx_description
1 polymer ?
#
loop_
_entity_poly.entity_id
_entity_poly.type
_entity_poly.pdbx_seq_one_letter_code
_entity_poly.pdbx_strand_id
1 'polypeptide(L)'
;MPTTIKHTNNNNVKLTTIWHSNISSILGAVILILLWQGCHHHNHHVAAASAAAAKNGYYGNQEDLQEVNVTCIPFDTQFTCDCHNVERHLFLPHLIGSAFQMEIRNCKSLTINSNALEETQGLRKITFKNVENLVLNKYALSFPLYSSSTPLIIAFEKVKVKLIDSHAINGQIEEITFVDSSIETINPFGFTILKSNALLLKMENVQINRIESQAFKKFVVEKIDLQNCVFLSNVPSKAFYDVEVSHLLLLNNLRFKEVHSRAFSFKLISKLIIANNYFESVDAEWLEVYIKESSIIRDNYFGNTSQIAFKGIMVHRDYVGSEKLELRFSNNTIHFPHNVQPLDFNEKFALNLKQLNYDNSYSCHEIDYEQKPPKAKEKFFQNFKDFIYFKQNHNTKSHDEYRVLSKIIDTDCQQHSYWLYIIIGVVSLIIVIAIIVIVVCLYMAKKRKAKRKMDIIQPEPRTYKETQIVYQIENAGLLKTDF
;
A
#
# COMPACT_ATOMS: atom_id res chain seq x y z
N MET A 1 2.13 -4.18 -58.59
CA MET A 1 1.96 -2.75 -58.28
C MET A 1 2.92 -2.40 -57.15
N PRO A 2 4.01 -1.65 -57.38
CA PRO A 2 4.87 -1.19 -56.31
C PRO A 2 4.56 0.27 -55.97
N THR A 3 4.24 0.51 -54.70
CA THR A 3 3.99 1.84 -54.12
C THR A 3 5.30 2.53 -53.77
N THR A 4 5.49 3.70 -54.38
CA THR A 4 6.57 4.65 -54.18
C THR A 4 6.48 5.34 -52.82
N ILE A 5 7.56 5.28 -52.04
CA ILE A 5 7.74 6.03 -50.79
C ILE A 5 8.36 7.39 -51.13
N LYS A 6 7.63 8.47 -50.85
CA LYS A 6 8.11 9.86 -50.96
C LYS A 6 8.83 10.26 -49.67
N HIS A 7 10.11 10.60 -49.80
CA HIS A 7 10.86 11.36 -48.80
C HIS A 7 10.47 12.85 -48.88
N THR A 8 10.05 13.43 -47.75
CA THR A 8 9.93 14.88 -47.58
C THR A 8 11.07 15.39 -46.70
N ASN A 9 11.98 16.13 -47.34
CA ASN A 9 12.93 17.04 -46.70
C ASN A 9 12.17 18.21 -46.08
N ASN A 10 12.50 18.57 -44.85
CA ASN A 10 12.19 19.90 -44.32
C ASN A 10 13.38 20.40 -43.48
N ASN A 11 14.27 21.13 -44.15
CA ASN A 11 15.22 22.05 -43.54
C ASN A 11 14.50 23.39 -43.36
N ASN A 12 14.45 23.89 -42.12
CA ASN A 12 14.50 25.33 -41.81
C ASN A 12 14.37 25.53 -40.29
N VAL A 13 15.51 25.61 -39.59
CA VAL A 13 15.57 26.25 -38.28
C VAL A 13 16.69 27.28 -38.29
N LYS A 14 16.28 28.53 -38.07
CA LYS A 14 17.10 29.73 -37.92
C LYS A 14 18.08 29.57 -36.76
N LEU A 15 19.37 29.74 -37.04
CA LEU A 15 20.39 30.09 -36.05
C LEU A 15 20.34 31.60 -35.82
N THR A 16 20.05 32.03 -34.59
CA THR A 16 20.58 33.29 -34.05
C THR A 16 20.64 33.23 -32.52
N THR A 17 21.74 33.76 -31.98
CA THR A 17 21.98 34.24 -30.61
C THR A 17 22.25 33.22 -29.50
N ILE A 18 23.54 32.89 -29.41
CA ILE A 18 24.32 32.60 -28.20
C ILE A 18 24.35 33.88 -27.33
N TRP A 19 24.30 33.77 -25.99
CA TRP A 19 25.20 34.36 -24.98
C TRP A 19 24.56 34.32 -23.58
N HIS A 20 25.35 33.85 -22.60
CA HIS A 20 25.08 33.73 -21.15
C HIS A 20 24.21 32.57 -20.64
N SER A 21 24.84 31.41 -20.40
CA SER A 21 25.01 30.83 -19.04
C SER A 21 25.47 29.37 -19.14
N ASN A 22 26.77 29.12 -19.03
CA ASN A 22 27.30 27.76 -18.80
C ASN A 22 28.71 27.85 -18.21
N ILE A 23 28.81 28.22 -16.93
CA ILE A 23 30.04 28.05 -16.11
C ILE A 23 29.72 27.33 -14.78
N SER A 24 28.52 26.77 -14.59
CA SER A 24 28.14 26.07 -13.34
C SER A 24 27.93 24.56 -13.45
N SER A 25 27.82 23.96 -14.65
CA SER A 25 27.47 22.52 -14.77
C SER A 25 28.63 21.59 -15.14
N ILE A 26 29.84 22.11 -15.39
CA ILE A 26 31.00 21.31 -15.81
C ILE A 26 31.92 20.93 -14.62
N LEU A 27 31.84 21.64 -13.48
CA LEU A 27 32.57 21.23 -12.26
C LEU A 27 31.88 20.13 -11.44
N GLY A 28 30.59 19.87 -11.65
CA GLY A 28 29.85 18.82 -10.93
C GLY A 28 30.01 17.40 -11.51
N ALA A 29 30.30 17.29 -12.81
CA ALA A 29 30.37 16.00 -13.51
C ALA A 29 31.75 15.33 -13.43
N VAL A 30 32.82 16.08 -13.13
CA VAL A 30 34.19 15.54 -13.03
C VAL A 30 34.48 14.94 -11.65
N ILE A 31 33.77 15.37 -10.60
CA ILE A 31 33.93 14.83 -9.24
C ILE A 31 33.16 13.51 -9.04
N LEU A 32 32.08 13.26 -9.79
CA LEU A 32 31.33 12.00 -9.70
C LEU A 32 31.99 10.84 -10.48
N ILE A 33 32.79 11.14 -11.51
CA ILE A 33 33.49 10.11 -12.30
C ILE A 33 34.78 9.63 -11.58
N LEU A 34 35.39 10.47 -10.74
CA LEU A 34 36.54 10.08 -9.91
C LEU A 34 36.17 9.31 -8.63
N LEU A 35 34.89 9.28 -8.23
CA LEU A 35 34.40 8.46 -7.11
C LEU A 35 33.84 7.09 -7.56
N TRP A 36 33.79 6.81 -8.86
CA TRP A 36 33.24 5.56 -9.41
C TRP A 36 34.27 4.66 -10.13
N GLN A 37 35.56 5.02 -10.07
CA GLN A 37 36.68 4.18 -10.54
C GLN A 37 37.63 3.72 -9.41
N GLY A 38 37.17 3.74 -8.16
CA GLY A 38 37.96 3.35 -6.97
C GLY A 38 37.58 2.02 -6.31
N CYS A 39 36.82 1.13 -6.97
CA CYS A 39 36.42 -0.16 -6.40
C CYS A 39 36.30 -1.26 -7.47
N HIS A 40 37.37 -1.51 -8.23
CA HIS A 40 37.53 -2.78 -8.96
C HIS A 40 38.98 -2.96 -9.42
N HIS A 41 39.84 -3.49 -8.54
CA HIS A 41 41.00 -4.35 -8.84
C HIS A 41 42.03 -4.36 -7.70
N HIS A 42 41.84 -5.25 -6.72
CA HIS A 42 42.93 -6.04 -6.15
C HIS A 42 42.36 -7.10 -5.21
N ASN A 43 42.47 -8.37 -5.63
CA ASN A 43 42.73 -9.58 -4.82
C ASN A 43 42.23 -10.83 -5.55
N HIS A 44 42.88 -11.15 -6.67
CA HIS A 44 43.12 -12.54 -7.04
C HIS A 44 44.57 -12.84 -6.64
N HIS A 45 44.73 -13.83 -5.75
CA HIS A 45 45.95 -14.44 -5.20
C HIS A 45 46.04 -14.37 -3.67
N VAL A 46 45.15 -15.09 -2.97
CA VAL A 46 45.51 -15.99 -1.84
C VAL A 46 44.36 -17.01 -1.72
N ALA A 47 44.46 -18.12 -2.44
CA ALA A 47 43.63 -19.31 -2.24
C ALA A 47 44.57 -20.52 -2.18
N ALA A 48 45.23 -20.67 -1.03
CA ALA A 48 45.88 -21.90 -0.55
C ALA A 48 46.64 -21.59 0.75
N ALA A 49 45.92 -21.54 1.88
CA ALA A 49 46.40 -21.80 3.26
C ALA A 49 45.46 -21.20 4.31
N SER A 50 44.31 -21.83 4.54
CA SER A 50 43.60 -21.73 5.84
C SER A 50 42.70 -22.94 6.11
N ALA A 51 43.05 -24.09 5.54
CA ALA A 51 42.49 -25.39 5.90
C ALA A 51 43.46 -26.15 6.83
N ALA A 52 43.85 -25.56 7.97
CA ALA A 52 44.64 -26.25 9.00
C ALA A 52 44.76 -25.45 10.32
N ALA A 53 43.69 -24.87 10.87
CA ALA A 53 43.74 -24.28 12.21
C ALA A 53 42.35 -24.09 12.85
N ALA A 54 41.54 -25.14 12.89
CA ALA A 54 40.37 -25.23 13.77
C ALA A 54 40.08 -26.71 14.06
N LYS A 55 41.10 -27.41 14.57
CA LYS A 55 41.00 -28.79 15.05
C LYS A 55 41.67 -28.80 16.41
N ASN A 56 40.95 -28.35 17.42
CA ASN A 56 41.15 -28.75 18.82
C ASN A 56 40.10 -28.10 19.72
N GLY A 57 39.31 -28.97 20.37
CA GLY A 57 38.84 -28.72 21.73
C GLY A 57 37.45 -28.16 21.89
N TYR A 58 36.42 -28.90 21.45
CA TYR A 58 35.13 -28.96 22.16
C TYR A 58 34.44 -30.29 21.81
N TYR A 59 34.94 -31.39 22.37
CA TYR A 59 34.14 -32.61 22.54
C TYR A 59 33.18 -32.35 23.70
N GLY A 60 32.12 -31.59 23.44
CA GLY A 60 30.92 -31.66 24.27
C GLY A 60 30.30 -33.02 24.02
N ASN A 61 29.99 -33.75 25.09
CA ASN A 61 29.34 -35.05 25.04
C ASN A 61 28.09 -34.96 24.16
N GLN A 62 28.23 -35.44 22.92
CA GLN A 62 27.12 -35.67 22.01
C GLN A 62 26.45 -36.93 22.56
N GLU A 63 25.56 -36.74 23.53
CA GLU A 63 24.62 -37.79 23.93
C GLU A 63 23.99 -38.29 22.63
N ASP A 64 24.26 -39.56 22.29
CA ASP A 64 23.61 -40.26 21.21
C ASP A 64 22.10 -40.18 21.48
N LEU A 65 21.46 -39.18 20.86
CA LEU A 65 20.02 -39.01 20.81
C LEU A 65 19.50 -40.19 20.01
N GLN A 66 19.32 -41.30 20.71
CA GLN A 66 18.78 -42.54 20.17
C GLN A 66 17.47 -42.19 19.45
N GLU A 67 17.45 -42.39 18.14
CA GLU A 67 16.30 -42.04 17.30
C GLU A 67 15.11 -42.90 17.75
N VAL A 68 14.11 -42.27 18.36
CA VAL A 68 12.89 -42.96 18.81
C VAL A 68 11.82 -42.80 17.74
N ASN A 69 11.34 -43.92 17.19
CA ASN A 69 10.25 -43.91 16.24
C ASN A 69 8.89 -43.84 16.96
N VAL A 70 7.92 -43.15 16.35
CA VAL A 70 6.52 -43.22 16.80
C VAL A 70 5.96 -44.61 16.53
N THR A 71 5.08 -45.09 17.42
CA THR A 71 4.37 -46.34 17.21
C THR A 71 3.13 -46.08 16.36
N CYS A 72 3.03 -46.77 15.23
CA CYS A 72 1.89 -46.70 14.31
C CYS A 72 1.16 -48.04 14.30
N ILE A 73 -0.13 -48.03 14.63
CA ILE A 73 -0.96 -49.23 14.68
C ILE A 73 -1.85 -49.24 13.42
N PRO A 74 -1.76 -50.27 12.57
CA PRO A 74 -2.75 -50.49 11.51
C PRO A 74 -4.07 -50.97 12.12
N PHE A 75 -5.16 -50.34 11.74
CA PHE A 75 -6.52 -50.79 12.04
C PHE A 75 -7.38 -50.65 10.78
N ASP A 76 -7.91 -51.77 10.28
CA ASP A 76 -8.63 -51.87 9.01
C ASP A 76 -7.85 -51.23 7.83
N THR A 77 -8.30 -50.06 7.37
CA THR A 77 -7.70 -49.31 6.27
C THR A 77 -7.02 -48.02 6.74
N GLN A 78 -6.74 -47.90 8.04
CA GLN A 78 -6.16 -46.70 8.64
C GLN A 78 -4.88 -47.02 9.43
N PHE A 79 -3.84 -46.22 9.24
CA PHE A 79 -2.73 -46.13 10.17
C PHE A 79 -3.01 -45.06 11.23
N THR A 80 -2.91 -45.42 12.52
CA THR A 80 -2.96 -44.46 13.62
C THR A 80 -1.61 -44.42 14.33
N CYS A 81 -0.93 -43.28 14.24
CA CYS A 81 0.34 -43.01 14.92
C CYS A 81 0.09 -42.04 16.08
N ASP A 82 0.14 -42.53 17.32
CA ASP A 82 -0.04 -41.70 18.52
C ASP A 82 1.29 -41.56 19.26
N CYS A 83 1.73 -40.31 19.44
CA CYS A 83 2.96 -40.01 20.16
C CYS A 83 2.76 -39.93 21.69
N HIS A 84 1.52 -40.06 22.18
CA HIS A 84 1.17 -40.00 23.60
C HIS A 84 1.72 -38.76 24.35
N ASN A 85 1.90 -37.64 23.65
CA ASN A 85 2.50 -36.41 24.16
C ASN A 85 3.86 -36.60 24.85
N VAL A 86 4.65 -37.60 24.44
CA VAL A 86 5.97 -37.86 25.00
C VAL A 86 6.92 -36.69 24.67
N GLU A 87 7.68 -36.23 25.67
CA GLU A 87 8.71 -35.17 25.57
C GLU A 87 9.99 -35.67 24.89
N ARG A 88 9.85 -36.37 23.77
CA ARG A 88 10.98 -36.82 22.96
C ARG A 88 10.76 -36.40 21.53
N HIS A 89 11.88 -36.19 20.85
CA HIS A 89 11.87 -36.00 19.41
C HIS A 89 11.60 -37.34 18.73
N LEU A 90 10.44 -37.46 18.07
CA LEU A 90 10.04 -38.69 17.42
C LEU A 90 10.23 -38.60 15.90
N PHE A 91 10.49 -39.74 15.28
CA PHE A 91 10.52 -39.88 13.83
C PHE A 91 9.34 -40.73 13.37
N LEU A 92 8.75 -40.35 12.23
CA LEU A 92 7.82 -41.25 11.55
C LEU A 92 8.62 -42.41 10.96
N PRO A 93 8.35 -43.68 11.35
CA PRO A 93 9.03 -44.82 10.74
C PRO A 93 8.63 -44.95 9.28
N HIS A 94 9.44 -45.67 8.51
CA HIS A 94 9.07 -46.08 7.16
C HIS A 94 7.84 -46.99 7.22
N LEU A 95 6.74 -46.58 6.60
CA LEU A 95 5.49 -47.32 6.62
C LEU A 95 5.34 -48.18 5.37
N ILE A 96 5.07 -49.46 5.60
CA ILE A 96 4.93 -50.49 4.56
C ILE A 96 3.52 -51.08 4.65
N GLY A 97 2.87 -51.26 3.51
CA GLY A 97 1.57 -51.92 3.39
C GLY A 97 0.51 -51.06 2.72
N SER A 98 -0.76 -51.46 2.86
CA SER A 98 -1.90 -50.75 2.28
C SER A 98 -2.71 -50.03 3.36
N ALA A 99 -2.91 -48.73 3.22
CA ALA A 99 -3.83 -47.97 4.05
C ALA A 99 -4.48 -46.88 3.21
N PHE A 100 -5.76 -46.62 3.45
CA PHE A 100 -6.51 -45.55 2.83
C PHE A 100 -6.33 -44.23 3.58
N GLN A 101 -6.17 -44.28 4.91
CA GLN A 101 -6.04 -43.10 5.76
C GLN A 101 -4.88 -43.23 6.74
N MET A 102 -4.33 -42.09 7.14
CA MET A 102 -3.31 -42.00 8.15
C MET A 102 -3.64 -40.85 9.11
N GLU A 103 -3.67 -41.13 10.40
CA GLU A 103 -3.82 -40.12 11.46
C GLU A 103 -2.57 -40.14 12.33
N ILE A 104 -1.91 -38.98 12.44
CA ILE A 104 -0.75 -38.75 13.29
C ILE A 104 -1.16 -37.73 14.35
N ARG A 105 -1.04 -38.08 15.63
CA ARG A 105 -1.57 -37.22 16.70
C ARG A 105 -0.76 -37.17 17.99
N ASN A 106 -1.01 -36.09 18.74
CA ASN A 106 -0.52 -35.87 20.11
C ASN A 106 1.01 -35.92 20.21
N CYS A 107 1.71 -35.26 19.28
CA CYS A 107 3.17 -35.30 19.20
C CYS A 107 3.75 -33.96 19.63
N LYS A 108 4.59 -33.94 20.68
CA LYS A 108 5.34 -32.73 21.05
C LYS A 108 6.38 -32.36 20.01
N SER A 109 7.06 -33.35 19.44
CA SER A 109 8.01 -33.15 18.35
C SER A 109 8.02 -34.35 17.42
N LEU A 110 7.82 -34.09 16.13
CA LEU A 110 7.78 -35.12 15.10
C LEU A 110 8.54 -34.65 13.85
N THR A 111 9.45 -35.48 13.38
CA THR A 111 10.09 -35.30 12.08
C THR A 111 9.66 -36.42 11.13
N ILE A 112 9.23 -36.02 9.93
CA ILE A 112 9.01 -36.94 8.81
C ILE A 112 10.22 -36.85 7.89
N ASN A 113 10.96 -37.95 7.84
CA ASN A 113 12.11 -38.09 6.96
C ASN A 113 11.67 -38.29 5.51
N SER A 114 12.61 -38.11 4.58
CA SER A 114 12.38 -38.34 3.16
C SER A 114 11.80 -39.72 2.91
N ASN A 115 10.80 -39.80 2.05
CA ASN A 115 10.25 -41.05 1.54
C ASN A 115 9.64 -41.99 2.61
N ALA A 116 9.33 -41.50 3.81
CA ALA A 116 8.76 -42.33 4.88
C ALA A 116 7.44 -43.04 4.49
N LEU A 117 6.78 -42.59 3.42
CA LEU A 117 5.52 -43.11 2.90
C LEU A 117 5.65 -43.71 1.49
N GLU A 118 6.88 -43.92 0.99
CA GLU A 118 7.12 -44.39 -0.40
C GLU A 118 6.53 -45.78 -0.67
N GLU A 119 6.49 -46.66 0.32
CA GLU A 119 5.97 -48.02 0.21
C GLU A 119 4.51 -48.17 0.69
N THR A 120 3.87 -47.07 1.11
CA THR A 120 2.48 -47.09 1.54
C THR A 120 1.53 -46.97 0.33
N GLN A 121 0.75 -48.02 0.08
CA GLN A 121 -0.15 -48.10 -1.07
C GLN A 121 -1.58 -47.68 -0.71
N GLY A 122 -2.26 -47.03 -1.66
CA GLY A 122 -3.68 -46.67 -1.54
C GLY A 122 -3.99 -45.49 -0.61
N LEU A 123 -2.97 -44.77 -0.11
CA LEU A 123 -3.15 -43.67 0.82
C LEU A 123 -3.84 -42.49 0.13
N ARG A 124 -4.97 -42.08 0.70
CA ARG A 124 -5.77 -40.97 0.20
C ARG A 124 -5.86 -39.81 1.17
N LYS A 125 -5.75 -40.04 2.48
CA LYS A 125 -5.86 -38.98 3.48
C LYS A 125 -4.79 -39.08 4.55
N ILE A 126 -4.14 -37.97 4.87
CA ILE A 126 -3.23 -37.82 6.01
C ILE A 126 -3.74 -36.70 6.88
N THR A 127 -3.86 -36.94 8.18
CA THR A 127 -4.28 -35.94 9.16
C THR A 127 -3.26 -35.85 10.28
N PHE A 128 -2.71 -34.65 10.45
CA PHE A 128 -1.86 -34.28 11.57
C PHE A 128 -2.71 -33.54 12.60
N LYS A 129 -2.72 -34.01 13.84
CA LYS A 129 -3.58 -33.44 14.89
C LYS A 129 -2.83 -33.21 16.19
N ASN A 130 -2.87 -32.00 16.73
CA ASN A 130 -2.18 -31.64 17.98
C ASN A 130 -0.68 -32.00 17.91
N VAL A 131 0.05 -31.44 16.92
CA VAL A 131 1.49 -31.66 16.77
C VAL A 131 2.23 -30.34 17.00
N GLU A 132 3.01 -30.24 18.07
CA GLU A 132 3.62 -28.96 18.50
C GLU A 132 4.88 -28.57 17.72
N ASN A 133 5.66 -29.53 17.21
CA ASN A 133 6.85 -29.25 16.41
C ASN A 133 6.94 -30.27 15.28
N LEU A 134 6.29 -29.97 14.15
CA LEU A 134 6.36 -30.80 12.95
C LEU A 134 7.46 -30.31 12.01
N VAL A 135 8.39 -31.21 11.64
CA VAL A 135 9.38 -30.98 10.58
C VAL A 135 9.08 -31.91 9.42
N LEU A 136 8.81 -31.33 8.26
CA LEU A 136 8.66 -32.06 7.00
C LEU A 136 9.94 -31.88 6.19
N ASN A 137 10.80 -32.89 6.20
CA ASN A 137 12.01 -32.89 5.39
C ASN A 137 11.68 -33.01 3.90
N LYS A 138 12.68 -32.77 3.05
CA LYS A 138 12.56 -32.95 1.61
C LYS A 138 11.94 -34.32 1.27
N TYR A 139 10.89 -34.33 0.45
CA TYR A 139 10.11 -35.52 0.08
C TYR A 139 9.45 -36.28 1.24
N ALA A 140 9.19 -35.63 2.37
CA ALA A 140 8.49 -36.22 3.51
C ALA A 140 7.12 -36.80 3.13
N LEU A 141 6.34 -36.05 2.38
CA LEU A 141 5.00 -36.42 1.90
C LEU A 141 5.03 -36.59 0.38
N SER A 142 5.95 -37.43 -0.10
CA SER A 142 6.09 -37.79 -1.52
C SER A 142 5.55 -39.20 -1.77
N PHE A 143 4.73 -39.35 -2.81
CA PHE A 143 4.11 -40.62 -3.19
C PHE A 143 4.56 -41.07 -4.58
N PRO A 144 4.84 -42.38 -4.79
CA PRO A 144 5.16 -42.88 -6.10
C PRO A 144 3.96 -42.73 -7.05
N LEU A 145 4.19 -42.11 -8.20
CA LEU A 145 3.22 -41.91 -9.29
C LEU A 145 2.47 -43.19 -9.72
N TYR A 146 3.09 -44.35 -9.54
CA TYR A 146 2.55 -45.65 -9.98
C TYR A 146 1.72 -46.36 -8.91
N SER A 147 1.79 -45.92 -7.65
CA SER A 147 1.22 -46.64 -6.49
C SER A 147 -0.21 -46.21 -6.14
N SER A 148 -0.65 -45.06 -6.63
CA SER A 148 -1.97 -44.49 -6.35
C SER A 148 -2.31 -43.49 -7.44
N SER A 149 -3.34 -43.77 -8.25
CA SER A 149 -3.98 -42.77 -9.11
C SER A 149 -4.91 -41.84 -8.33
N THR A 150 -5.04 -42.05 -7.01
CA THR A 150 -5.95 -41.30 -6.16
C THR A 150 -5.24 -40.06 -5.59
N PRO A 151 -5.75 -38.85 -5.86
CA PRO A 151 -5.25 -37.62 -5.25
C PRO A 151 -5.28 -37.66 -3.72
N LEU A 152 -4.24 -37.10 -3.09
CA LEU A 152 -4.06 -37.10 -1.64
C LEU A 152 -4.70 -35.86 -0.98
N ILE A 153 -5.33 -36.06 0.16
CA ILE A 153 -5.85 -35.01 1.05
C ILE A 153 -4.93 -34.91 2.27
N ILE A 154 -4.36 -33.74 2.52
CA ILE A 154 -3.49 -33.47 3.67
C ILE A 154 -4.15 -32.44 4.58
N ALA A 155 -4.38 -32.80 5.83
CA ALA A 155 -4.97 -31.92 6.84
C ALA A 155 -4.03 -31.72 8.04
N PHE A 156 -3.88 -30.47 8.46
CA PHE A 156 -3.13 -30.06 9.65
C PHE A 156 -4.10 -29.34 10.61
N GLU A 157 -4.41 -29.98 11.73
CA GLU A 157 -5.33 -29.47 12.75
C GLU A 157 -4.57 -29.20 14.04
N LYS A 158 -4.48 -27.93 14.47
CA LYS A 158 -3.75 -27.55 15.68
C LYS A 158 -2.29 -28.00 15.63
N VAL A 159 -1.63 -27.74 14.51
CA VAL A 159 -0.25 -28.14 14.25
C VAL A 159 0.65 -26.90 14.22
N LYS A 160 1.79 -26.97 14.89
CA LYS A 160 2.89 -26.04 14.71
C LYS A 160 3.96 -26.69 13.84
N VAL A 161 3.95 -26.31 12.57
CA VAL A 161 4.90 -26.73 11.55
C VAL A 161 6.15 -25.87 11.67
N LYS A 162 7.24 -26.45 12.15
CA LYS A 162 8.53 -25.79 12.27
C LYS A 162 9.16 -25.55 10.90
N LEU A 163 9.07 -26.54 10.01
CA LEU A 163 9.70 -26.48 8.70
C LEU A 163 8.90 -27.28 7.68
N ILE A 164 8.60 -26.63 6.56
CA ILE A 164 8.25 -27.28 5.30
C ILE A 164 9.45 -27.12 4.37
N ASP A 165 10.26 -28.17 4.26
CA ASP A 165 11.45 -28.13 3.42
C ASP A 165 11.09 -28.19 1.92
N SER A 166 12.08 -27.94 1.06
CA SER A 166 11.93 -27.98 -0.39
C SER A 166 11.38 -29.33 -0.84
N HIS A 167 10.31 -29.34 -1.63
CA HIS A 167 9.62 -30.55 -2.09
C HIS A 167 9.10 -31.46 -0.98
N ALA A 168 8.89 -30.94 0.23
CA ALA A 168 8.34 -31.74 1.32
C ALA A 168 6.95 -32.28 0.99
N ILE A 169 6.11 -31.48 0.31
CA ILE A 169 4.78 -31.89 -0.15
C ILE A 169 4.81 -32.01 -1.67
N ASN A 170 4.86 -33.24 -2.17
CA ASN A 170 5.09 -33.54 -3.57
C ASN A 170 4.21 -34.68 -4.09
N GLY A 171 3.57 -34.51 -5.24
CA GLY A 171 2.77 -35.56 -5.88
C GLY A 171 1.41 -35.09 -6.39
N GLN A 172 0.47 -36.03 -6.52
CA GLN A 172 -0.93 -35.74 -6.88
C GLN A 172 -1.71 -35.41 -5.61
N ILE A 173 -1.89 -34.11 -5.34
CA ILE A 173 -2.57 -33.64 -4.14
C ILE A 173 -3.93 -33.05 -4.55
N GLU A 174 -5.00 -33.48 -3.89
CA GLU A 174 -6.37 -32.98 -4.03
C GLU A 174 -6.58 -31.74 -3.16
N GLU A 175 -6.20 -31.83 -1.89
CA GLU A 175 -6.50 -30.81 -0.89
C GLU A 175 -5.36 -30.69 0.12
N ILE A 176 -5.04 -29.45 0.47
CA ILE A 176 -4.15 -29.12 1.58
C ILE A 176 -4.88 -28.15 2.49
N THR A 177 -5.09 -28.54 3.73
CA THR A 177 -5.85 -27.76 4.70
C THR A 177 -5.06 -27.57 5.99
N PHE A 178 -4.93 -26.32 6.43
CA PHE A 178 -4.38 -25.93 7.73
C PHE A 178 -5.46 -25.22 8.55
N VAL A 179 -5.73 -25.71 9.76
CA VAL A 179 -6.72 -25.16 10.70
C VAL A 179 -6.09 -24.96 12.07
N ASP A 180 -6.24 -23.77 12.64
CA ASP A 180 -5.74 -23.39 13.97
C ASP A 180 -4.25 -23.71 14.15
N SER A 181 -3.46 -23.50 13.09
CA SER A 181 -2.08 -23.97 12.97
C SER A 181 -1.08 -22.81 12.88
N SER A 182 0.20 -23.09 13.10
CA SER A 182 1.26 -22.11 12.87
C SER A 182 2.37 -22.70 12.02
N ILE A 183 2.88 -21.94 11.05
CA ILE A 183 3.96 -22.36 10.15
C ILE A 183 5.13 -21.43 10.37
N GLU A 184 6.26 -21.97 10.83
CA GLU A 184 7.45 -21.17 11.14
C GLU A 184 8.26 -20.86 9.87
N THR A 185 8.51 -21.85 9.01
CA THR A 185 9.23 -21.61 7.74
C THR A 185 8.71 -22.49 6.61
N ILE A 186 8.48 -21.88 5.45
CA ILE A 186 8.25 -22.55 4.18
C ILE A 186 9.42 -22.26 3.25
N ASN A 187 10.21 -23.29 2.95
CA ASN A 187 11.32 -23.19 2.02
C ASN A 187 10.84 -23.10 0.55
N PRO A 188 11.70 -22.66 -0.39
CA PRO A 188 11.38 -22.63 -1.80
C PRO A 188 10.95 -24.00 -2.29
N PHE A 189 9.95 -24.05 -3.18
CA PHE A 189 9.38 -25.30 -3.69
C PHE A 189 8.82 -26.22 -2.60
N GLY A 190 8.47 -25.72 -1.42
CA GLY A 190 7.87 -26.54 -0.35
C GLY A 190 6.64 -27.32 -0.80
N PHE A 191 5.90 -26.74 -1.76
CA PHE A 191 4.76 -27.37 -2.42
C PHE A 191 5.05 -27.57 -3.91
N THR A 192 5.16 -28.83 -4.33
CA THR A 192 5.24 -29.20 -5.75
C THR A 192 4.15 -30.18 -6.12
N ILE A 193 2.98 -29.65 -6.48
CA ILE A 193 1.85 -30.47 -6.93
C ILE A 193 1.97 -30.74 -8.43
N LEU A 194 1.73 -31.99 -8.82
CA LEU A 194 1.64 -32.39 -10.21
C LEU A 194 0.33 -31.90 -10.83
N LYS A 195 0.45 -31.25 -11.98
CA LYS A 195 -0.65 -30.57 -12.70
C LYS A 195 -1.81 -31.52 -13.00
N SER A 196 -2.97 -31.31 -12.37
CA SER A 196 -4.33 -31.56 -12.91
C SER A 196 -5.42 -31.53 -11.85
N ASN A 197 -5.12 -31.77 -10.57
CA ASN A 197 -6.15 -32.23 -9.62
C ASN A 197 -6.19 -31.54 -8.24
N ALA A 198 -5.43 -30.47 -7.99
CA ALA A 198 -5.59 -29.78 -6.70
C ALA A 198 -6.90 -28.97 -6.72
N LEU A 199 -7.82 -29.35 -5.86
CA LEU A 199 -9.10 -28.68 -5.68
C LEU A 199 -8.95 -27.51 -4.71
N LEU A 200 -8.24 -27.70 -3.60
CA LEU A 200 -8.27 -26.74 -2.50
C LEU A 200 -6.93 -26.57 -1.79
N LEU A 201 -6.50 -25.32 -1.65
CA LEU A 201 -5.55 -24.90 -0.62
C LEU A 201 -6.30 -24.03 0.39
N LYS A 202 -6.50 -24.54 1.61
CA LYS A 202 -7.21 -23.83 2.68
C LYS A 202 -6.28 -23.53 3.85
N MET A 203 -6.31 -22.30 4.34
CA MET A 203 -5.68 -21.90 5.60
C MET A 203 -6.68 -21.09 6.41
N GLU A 204 -7.03 -21.57 7.59
CA GLU A 204 -7.98 -20.93 8.50
C GLU A 204 -7.36 -20.77 9.89
N ASN A 205 -7.34 -19.53 10.39
CA ASN A 205 -6.71 -19.18 11.66
C ASN A 205 -5.22 -19.58 11.73
N VAL A 206 -4.47 -19.34 10.65
CA VAL A 206 -3.07 -19.76 10.55
C VAL A 206 -2.11 -18.59 10.79
N GLN A 207 -1.10 -18.80 11.64
CA GLN A 207 0.03 -17.87 11.77
C GLN A 207 1.19 -18.33 10.90
N ILE A 208 1.69 -17.48 10.02
CA ILE A 208 2.81 -17.79 9.14
C ILE A 208 3.96 -16.87 9.48
N ASN A 209 5.06 -17.43 9.96
CA ASN A 209 6.23 -16.65 10.34
C ASN A 209 7.05 -16.28 9.11
N ARG A 210 7.64 -17.25 8.40
CA ARG A 210 8.49 -17.00 7.21
C ARG A 210 8.03 -17.78 5.99
N ILE A 211 7.87 -17.08 4.87
CA ILE A 211 7.72 -17.68 3.54
C ILE A 211 8.92 -17.26 2.70
N GLU A 212 9.59 -18.21 2.08
CA GLU A 212 10.66 -17.91 1.14
C GLU A 212 10.15 -17.74 -0.29
N SER A 213 10.93 -17.05 -1.11
CA SER A 213 10.62 -16.87 -2.53
C SER A 213 10.45 -18.24 -3.22
N GLN A 214 9.42 -18.36 -4.05
CA GLN A 214 9.05 -19.57 -4.78
C GLN A 214 8.59 -20.73 -3.90
N ALA A 215 8.19 -20.49 -2.65
CA ALA A 215 7.55 -21.50 -1.80
C ALA A 215 6.40 -22.24 -2.52
N PHE A 216 5.57 -21.48 -3.25
CA PHE A 216 4.51 -22.00 -4.13
C PHE A 216 4.87 -21.70 -5.57
N LYS A 217 5.40 -22.68 -6.30
CA LYS A 217 5.82 -22.49 -7.69
C LYS A 217 5.10 -23.43 -8.64
N LYS A 218 4.58 -22.89 -9.76
CA LYS A 218 3.87 -23.69 -10.79
C LYS A 218 2.72 -24.51 -10.19
N PHE A 219 2.10 -23.94 -9.17
CA PHE A 219 1.01 -24.54 -8.41
C PHE A 219 -0.29 -24.31 -9.18
N VAL A 220 -1.04 -25.36 -9.48
CA VAL A 220 -2.33 -25.27 -10.18
C VAL A 220 -3.39 -25.80 -9.24
N VAL A 221 -4.37 -24.97 -8.90
CA VAL A 221 -5.43 -25.29 -7.93
C VAL A 221 -6.77 -24.72 -8.36
N GLU A 222 -7.88 -25.32 -7.95
CA GLU A 222 -9.21 -24.75 -8.21
C GLU A 222 -9.51 -23.57 -7.29
N LYS A 223 -9.30 -23.75 -5.98
CA LYS A 223 -9.58 -22.73 -4.96
C LYS A 223 -8.40 -22.52 -4.01
N ILE A 224 -8.08 -21.25 -3.75
CA ILE A 224 -7.24 -20.84 -2.62
C ILE A 224 -8.12 -20.06 -1.66
N ASP A 225 -8.15 -20.49 -0.40
CA ASP A 225 -9.01 -19.96 0.66
C ASP A 225 -8.17 -19.63 1.89
N LEU A 226 -7.79 -18.36 2.05
CA LEU A 226 -7.03 -17.87 3.19
C LEU A 226 -7.94 -17.00 4.07
N GLN A 227 -8.19 -17.44 5.30
CA GLN A 227 -9.07 -16.76 6.25
C GLN A 227 -8.43 -16.61 7.63
N ASN A 228 -8.54 -15.41 8.20
CA ASN A 228 -8.09 -15.12 9.57
C ASN A 228 -6.59 -15.43 9.80
N CYS A 229 -5.76 -15.32 8.76
CA CYS A 229 -4.32 -15.61 8.88
C CYS A 229 -3.50 -14.36 9.22
N VAL A 230 -2.36 -14.58 9.88
CA VAL A 230 -1.41 -13.52 10.23
C VAL A 230 -0.03 -13.87 9.67
N PHE A 231 0.51 -13.00 8.84
CA PHE A 231 1.87 -13.09 8.30
C PHE A 231 2.81 -12.23 9.15
N LEU A 232 3.68 -12.87 9.93
CA LEU A 232 4.55 -12.19 10.90
C LEU A 232 5.79 -11.57 10.24
N SER A 233 6.31 -12.18 9.18
CA SER A 233 7.35 -11.60 8.33
C SER A 233 6.80 -10.94 7.07
N ASN A 234 7.68 -10.23 6.38
CA ASN A 234 7.45 -9.76 5.03
C ASN A 234 7.16 -10.94 4.09
N VAL A 235 6.28 -10.74 3.12
CA VAL A 235 6.03 -11.69 2.03
C VAL A 235 6.96 -11.32 0.88
N PRO A 236 7.97 -12.14 0.56
CA PRO A 236 8.96 -11.80 -0.46
C PRO A 236 8.36 -11.85 -1.86
N SER A 237 9.02 -11.17 -2.80
CA SER A 237 8.72 -11.30 -4.23
C SER A 237 8.71 -12.77 -4.66
N LYS A 238 7.72 -13.15 -5.47
CA LYS A 238 7.56 -14.49 -6.02
C LYS A 238 7.31 -15.57 -4.97
N ALA A 239 6.82 -15.25 -3.77
CA ALA A 239 6.37 -16.26 -2.79
C ALA A 239 5.36 -17.24 -3.43
N PHE A 240 4.39 -16.69 -4.15
CA PHE A 240 3.50 -17.41 -5.06
C PHE A 240 3.90 -17.06 -6.49
N TYR A 241 4.62 -17.96 -7.16
CA TYR A 241 5.16 -17.72 -8.49
C TYR A 241 4.57 -18.67 -9.51
N ASP A 242 4.00 -18.10 -10.56
CA ASP A 242 3.46 -18.86 -11.68
C ASP A 242 2.33 -19.81 -11.22
N VAL A 243 1.44 -19.29 -10.37
CA VAL A 243 0.32 -20.04 -9.79
C VAL A 243 -0.93 -19.86 -10.64
N GLU A 244 -1.72 -20.91 -10.84
CA GLU A 244 -2.99 -20.88 -11.58
C GLU A 244 -4.13 -21.26 -10.62
N VAL A 245 -5.13 -20.38 -10.52
CA VAL A 245 -6.33 -20.58 -9.69
C VAL A 245 -7.56 -20.64 -10.59
N SER A 246 -8.04 -21.84 -10.90
CA SER A 246 -9.05 -22.00 -11.96
C SER A 246 -10.44 -21.48 -11.56
N HIS A 247 -10.75 -21.37 -10.26
CA HIS A 247 -12.05 -20.89 -9.79
C HIS A 247 -11.97 -19.66 -8.89
N LEU A 248 -11.40 -19.74 -7.69
CA LEU A 248 -11.52 -18.69 -6.67
C LEU A 248 -10.23 -18.49 -5.87
N LEU A 249 -9.74 -17.24 -5.84
CA LEU A 249 -8.79 -16.76 -4.85
C LEU A 249 -9.53 -15.89 -3.82
N LEU A 250 -9.66 -16.39 -2.59
CA LEU A 250 -10.26 -15.69 -1.46
C LEU A 250 -9.19 -15.34 -0.43
N LEU A 251 -8.99 -14.04 -0.21
CA LEU A 251 -8.14 -13.45 0.81
C LEU A 251 -9.01 -12.66 1.77
N ASN A 252 -9.33 -13.22 2.94
CA ASN A 252 -10.26 -12.61 3.89
C ASN A 252 -9.70 -12.50 5.31
N ASN A 253 -9.82 -11.31 5.91
CA ASN A 253 -9.37 -11.06 7.29
C ASN A 253 -7.89 -11.45 7.53
N LEU A 254 -7.03 -11.10 6.57
CA LEU A 254 -5.60 -11.36 6.64
C LEU A 254 -4.85 -10.14 7.19
N ARG A 255 -3.80 -10.39 7.97
CA ARG A 255 -2.88 -9.36 8.43
C ARG A 255 -1.49 -9.58 7.84
N PHE A 256 -1.03 -8.62 7.05
CA PHE A 256 0.30 -8.59 6.45
C PHE A 256 1.14 -7.46 7.05
N LYS A 257 2.42 -7.73 7.26
CA LYS A 257 3.42 -6.70 7.54
C LYS A 257 3.76 -5.93 6.26
N GLU A 258 4.64 -6.48 5.44
CA GLU A 258 5.02 -5.89 4.15
C GLU A 258 4.85 -6.94 3.06
N VAL A 259 4.26 -6.53 1.94
CA VAL A 259 4.08 -7.37 0.76
C VAL A 259 4.87 -6.78 -0.40
N HIS A 260 5.96 -7.45 -0.76
CA HIS A 260 6.85 -6.98 -1.81
C HIS A 260 6.22 -7.12 -3.20
N SER A 261 6.80 -6.39 -4.17
CA SER A 261 6.38 -6.45 -5.57
C SER A 261 6.35 -7.88 -6.10
N ARG A 262 5.27 -8.25 -6.78
CA ARG A 262 5.00 -9.58 -7.34
C ARG A 262 5.17 -10.71 -6.32
N ALA A 263 4.90 -10.45 -5.04
CA ALA A 263 4.80 -11.51 -4.03
C ALA A 263 3.78 -12.58 -4.46
N PHE A 264 2.69 -12.11 -5.07
CA PHE A 264 1.63 -12.92 -5.63
C PHE A 264 1.60 -12.77 -7.16
N SER A 265 2.11 -13.76 -7.88
CA SER A 265 2.13 -13.80 -9.35
C SER A 265 1.31 -14.99 -9.82
N PHE A 266 0.06 -14.72 -10.22
CA PHE A 266 -0.87 -15.71 -10.71
C PHE A 266 -1.12 -15.55 -12.20
N LYS A 267 -0.96 -16.64 -12.96
CA LYS A 267 -1.20 -16.68 -14.41
C LYS A 267 -2.66 -16.54 -14.78
N LEU A 268 -3.55 -17.08 -13.96
CA LEU A 268 -4.98 -17.12 -14.20
C LEU A 268 -5.72 -17.17 -12.87
N ILE A 269 -6.74 -16.34 -12.73
CA ILE A 269 -7.73 -16.40 -11.65
C ILE A 269 -9.11 -16.18 -12.26
N SER A 270 -10.07 -17.07 -12.01
CA SER A 270 -11.44 -16.81 -12.47
C SER A 270 -12.10 -15.72 -11.61
N LYS A 271 -12.16 -15.92 -10.30
CA LYS A 271 -12.74 -14.98 -9.34
C LYS A 271 -11.74 -14.56 -8.28
N LEU A 272 -11.57 -13.25 -8.09
CA LEU A 272 -10.73 -12.65 -7.06
C LEU A 272 -11.59 -11.95 -6.01
N ILE A 273 -11.38 -12.32 -4.74
CA ILE A 273 -12.00 -11.64 -3.59
C ILE A 273 -10.92 -11.30 -2.56
N ILE A 274 -10.73 -10.00 -2.31
CA ILE A 274 -9.83 -9.47 -1.29
C ILE A 274 -10.66 -8.62 -0.33
N ALA A 275 -10.93 -9.13 0.87
CA ALA A 275 -11.83 -8.50 1.83
C ALA A 275 -11.28 -8.43 3.25
N ASN A 276 -11.58 -7.33 3.96
CA ASN A 276 -11.28 -7.18 5.40
C ASN A 276 -9.80 -7.35 5.76
N ASN A 277 -8.87 -7.09 4.84
CA ASN A 277 -7.45 -7.32 5.09
C ASN A 277 -6.76 -6.05 5.62
N TYR A 278 -5.72 -6.26 6.41
CA TYR A 278 -4.82 -5.21 6.88
C TYR A 278 -3.42 -5.44 6.30
N PHE A 279 -2.93 -4.48 5.52
CA PHE A 279 -1.57 -4.46 5.01
C PHE A 279 -0.84 -3.27 5.64
N GLU A 280 0.27 -3.50 6.36
CA GLU A 280 1.08 -2.39 6.86
C GLU A 280 1.87 -1.69 5.74
N SER A 281 2.33 -2.43 4.73
CA SER A 281 2.95 -1.89 3.50
C SER A 281 2.70 -2.78 2.28
N VAL A 282 2.47 -2.18 1.10
CA VAL A 282 2.36 -2.86 -0.20
C VAL A 282 3.21 -2.17 -1.27
N ASP A 283 4.17 -2.93 -1.82
CA ASP A 283 5.13 -2.42 -2.80
C ASP A 283 4.67 -2.64 -4.23
N ALA A 284 4.67 -1.56 -5.03
CA ALA A 284 4.45 -1.58 -6.48
C ALA A 284 3.36 -2.59 -6.89
N GLU A 285 3.53 -3.36 -7.96
CA GLU A 285 2.59 -4.41 -8.35
C GLU A 285 2.73 -5.67 -7.47
N TRP A 286 2.37 -5.58 -6.19
CA TRP A 286 2.45 -6.68 -5.23
C TRP A 286 1.64 -7.91 -5.66
N LEU A 287 0.53 -7.66 -6.37
CA LEU A 287 -0.39 -8.64 -6.94
C LEU A 287 -0.40 -8.53 -8.48
N GLU A 288 0.23 -9.51 -9.14
CA GLU A 288 0.20 -9.68 -10.58
C GLU A 288 -0.75 -10.82 -10.92
N VAL A 289 -1.91 -10.51 -11.49
CA VAL A 289 -2.99 -11.49 -11.73
C VAL A 289 -3.71 -11.22 -13.04
N TYR A 290 -4.15 -12.29 -13.70
CA TYR A 290 -5.01 -12.21 -14.88
C TYR A 290 -6.40 -12.77 -14.56
N ILE A 291 -7.39 -11.88 -14.47
CA ILE A 291 -8.76 -12.17 -14.05
C ILE A 291 -9.64 -12.55 -15.25
N LYS A 292 -10.39 -13.64 -15.13
CA LYS A 292 -11.31 -14.10 -16.19
C LYS A 292 -12.77 -13.70 -15.95
N GLU A 293 -13.28 -13.70 -14.72
CA GLU A 293 -14.72 -13.53 -14.46
C GLU A 293 -15.08 -12.36 -13.55
N SER A 294 -14.44 -12.20 -12.38
CA SER A 294 -14.81 -11.13 -11.45
C SER A 294 -13.68 -10.75 -10.50
N SER A 295 -13.57 -9.47 -10.16
CA SER A 295 -12.66 -8.97 -9.13
C SER A 295 -13.36 -8.04 -8.13
N ILE A 296 -13.23 -8.36 -6.85
CA ILE A 296 -13.80 -7.60 -5.73
C ILE A 296 -12.70 -7.33 -4.70
N ILE A 297 -12.46 -6.06 -4.41
CA ILE A 297 -11.52 -5.59 -3.39
C ILE A 297 -12.27 -4.65 -2.47
N ARG A 298 -12.53 -5.06 -1.23
CA ARG A 298 -13.35 -4.27 -0.31
C ARG A 298 -12.92 -4.32 1.15
N ASP A 299 -13.23 -3.26 1.90
CA ASP A 299 -13.06 -3.23 3.35
C ASP A 299 -11.61 -3.49 3.78
N ASN A 300 -10.62 -3.15 2.95
CA ASN A 300 -9.21 -3.35 3.27
C ASN A 300 -8.55 -2.05 3.74
N TYR A 301 -7.57 -2.19 4.62
CA TYR A 301 -6.64 -1.13 4.96
C TYR A 301 -5.29 -1.42 4.29
N PHE A 302 -4.89 -0.54 3.37
CA PHE A 302 -3.56 -0.53 2.77
C PHE A 302 -2.76 0.62 3.40
N GLY A 303 -1.76 0.27 4.20
CA GLY A 303 -0.79 1.20 4.80
C GLY A 303 0.10 1.81 3.73
N ASN A 304 1.42 1.83 3.91
CA ASN A 304 2.34 2.43 2.93
C ASN A 304 2.13 1.81 1.53
N THR A 305 1.51 2.57 0.63
CA THR A 305 1.02 2.07 -0.65
C THR A 305 1.69 2.78 -1.81
N SER A 306 2.10 2.02 -2.82
CA SER A 306 2.61 2.56 -4.09
C SER A 306 1.48 2.97 -5.03
N GLN A 307 1.72 3.97 -5.89
CA GLN A 307 0.78 4.41 -6.91
C GLN A 307 0.28 3.28 -7.82
N ILE A 308 1.17 2.35 -8.16
CA ILE A 308 0.91 1.23 -9.08
C ILE A 308 0.50 -0.06 -8.35
N ALA A 309 0.06 0.04 -7.08
CA ALA A 309 -0.34 -1.09 -6.22
C ALA A 309 -1.26 -2.11 -6.90
N PHE A 310 -2.20 -1.63 -7.71
CA PHE A 310 -3.27 -2.42 -8.31
C PHE A 310 -3.15 -2.55 -9.83
N LYS A 311 -2.08 -2.01 -10.42
CA LYS A 311 -1.85 -2.04 -11.87
C LYS A 311 -1.61 -3.45 -12.42
N GLY A 312 -1.02 -4.31 -11.59
CA GLY A 312 -0.78 -5.73 -11.88
C GLY A 312 -2.05 -6.59 -11.97
N ILE A 313 -3.23 -6.04 -11.64
CA ILE A 313 -4.51 -6.72 -11.83
C ILE A 313 -4.96 -6.47 -13.27
N MET A 314 -4.94 -7.53 -14.08
CA MET A 314 -5.15 -7.49 -15.52
C MET A 314 -6.34 -8.36 -15.93
N VAL A 315 -6.96 -8.07 -17.07
CA VAL A 315 -7.98 -8.94 -17.68
C VAL A 315 -7.27 -10.07 -18.44
N HIS A 316 -7.69 -11.31 -18.23
CA HIS A 316 -7.15 -12.46 -18.93
C HIS A 316 -7.51 -12.41 -20.43
N ARG A 317 -6.61 -12.89 -21.29
CA ARG A 317 -6.77 -12.84 -22.76
C ARG A 317 -7.96 -13.64 -23.30
N ASP A 318 -8.39 -14.68 -22.56
CA ASP A 318 -9.52 -15.53 -22.94
C ASP A 318 -10.87 -14.95 -22.50
N TYR A 319 -10.90 -13.73 -21.98
CA TYR A 319 -12.15 -13.03 -21.71
C TYR A 319 -12.82 -12.65 -23.05
N VAL A 320 -13.98 -13.26 -23.34
CA VAL A 320 -14.73 -13.08 -24.62
C VAL A 320 -15.86 -12.05 -24.49
N GLY A 321 -15.96 -11.33 -23.36
CA GLY A 321 -17.02 -10.35 -23.15
C GLY A 321 -16.89 -9.13 -24.09
N SER A 322 -18.02 -8.67 -24.64
CA SER A 322 -18.09 -7.43 -25.43
C SER A 322 -17.88 -6.17 -24.57
N GLU A 323 -18.20 -6.27 -23.27
CA GLU A 323 -18.07 -5.19 -22.30
C GLU A 323 -16.78 -5.34 -21.49
N LYS A 324 -16.21 -4.21 -21.05
CA LYS A 324 -15.05 -4.23 -20.14
C LYS A 324 -15.42 -4.94 -18.85
N LEU A 325 -14.54 -5.83 -18.38
CA LEU A 325 -14.74 -6.53 -17.12
C LEU A 325 -14.78 -5.53 -15.97
N GLU A 326 -15.71 -5.68 -15.03
CA GLU A 326 -15.84 -4.77 -13.89
C GLU A 326 -14.83 -5.11 -12.79
N LEU A 327 -14.09 -4.10 -12.30
CA LEU A 327 -13.28 -4.19 -11.08
C LEU A 327 -13.96 -3.41 -9.96
N ARG A 328 -14.46 -4.11 -8.94
CA ARG A 328 -15.16 -3.48 -7.81
C ARG A 328 -14.17 -3.17 -6.71
N PHE A 329 -13.99 -1.88 -6.42
CA PHE A 329 -13.07 -1.38 -5.41
C PHE A 329 -13.82 -0.49 -4.42
N SER A 330 -14.16 -1.03 -3.24
CA SER A 330 -15.09 -0.37 -2.33
C SER A 330 -14.70 -0.35 -0.86
N ASN A 331 -14.89 0.77 -0.17
CA ASN A 331 -14.62 0.93 1.26
C ASN A 331 -13.18 0.53 1.65
N ASN A 332 -12.20 0.89 0.82
CA ASN A 332 -10.80 0.63 1.14
C ASN A 332 -10.15 1.93 1.64
N THR A 333 -9.25 1.80 2.61
CA THR A 333 -8.42 2.90 3.12
C THR A 333 -6.99 2.75 2.62
N ILE A 334 -6.37 3.83 2.16
CA ILE A 334 -5.03 3.84 1.58
C ILE A 334 -4.19 4.95 2.20
N HIS A 335 -2.94 4.63 2.53
CA HIS A 335 -1.95 5.60 3.00
C HIS A 335 -0.76 5.70 2.04
N PHE A 336 -0.35 6.90 1.67
CA PHE A 336 0.88 7.15 0.93
C PHE A 336 1.94 7.71 1.88
N PRO A 337 3.20 7.24 1.81
CA PRO A 337 4.22 7.65 2.76
C PRO A 337 4.64 9.12 2.62
N HIS A 338 4.39 9.78 1.49
CA HIS A 338 4.87 11.13 1.19
C HIS A 338 3.71 12.04 0.76
N ASN A 339 3.44 12.08 -0.54
CA ASN A 339 2.38 12.89 -1.13
C ASN A 339 1.25 11.98 -1.60
N VAL A 340 0.03 12.52 -1.59
CA VAL A 340 -1.13 11.88 -2.19
C VAL A 340 -0.85 11.67 -3.68
N GLN A 341 -1.14 10.46 -4.16
CA GLN A 341 -1.04 10.13 -5.58
C GLN A 341 -2.31 9.41 -6.04
N PRO A 342 -2.76 9.62 -7.29
CA PRO A 342 -3.86 8.87 -7.85
C PRO A 342 -3.44 7.42 -8.07
N LEU A 343 -4.26 6.46 -7.63
CA LEU A 343 -3.99 5.05 -7.91
C LEU A 343 -4.06 4.76 -9.40
N ASP A 344 -3.15 3.91 -9.87
CA ASP A 344 -3.14 3.41 -11.24
C ASP A 344 -3.80 2.02 -11.30
N PHE A 345 -4.77 1.89 -12.20
CA PHE A 345 -5.51 0.67 -12.46
C PHE A 345 -5.40 0.33 -13.94
N ASN A 346 -5.49 -0.96 -14.27
CA ASN A 346 -5.47 -1.37 -15.66
C ASN A 346 -6.71 -0.86 -16.43
N GLU A 347 -6.48 -0.10 -17.50
CA GLU A 347 -7.53 0.57 -18.30
C GLU A 347 -8.50 -0.40 -19.01
N LYS A 348 -8.17 -1.70 -19.08
CA LYS A 348 -9.05 -2.73 -19.66
C LYS A 348 -10.25 -3.04 -18.76
N PHE A 349 -10.20 -2.70 -17.48
CA PHE A 349 -11.35 -2.83 -16.59
C PHE A 349 -12.30 -1.63 -16.70
N ALA A 350 -13.59 -1.87 -16.44
CA ALA A 350 -14.52 -0.85 -16.00
C ALA A 350 -14.37 -0.73 -14.48
N LEU A 351 -13.69 0.30 -14.01
CA LEU A 351 -13.47 0.54 -12.59
C LEU A 351 -14.78 1.01 -11.92
N ASN A 352 -15.27 0.25 -10.94
CA ASN A 352 -16.37 0.64 -10.06
C ASN A 352 -15.80 1.00 -8.68
N LEU A 353 -15.57 2.30 -8.47
CA LEU A 353 -15.04 2.85 -7.22
C LEU A 353 -16.19 3.29 -6.30
N LYS A 354 -16.20 2.83 -5.05
CA LYS A 354 -17.16 3.27 -4.03
C LYS A 354 -16.47 3.50 -2.69
N GLN A 355 -16.41 4.74 -2.20
CA GLN A 355 -15.82 5.03 -0.89
C GLN A 355 -14.35 4.58 -0.78
N LEU A 356 -13.48 5.25 -1.54
CA LEU A 356 -12.03 5.13 -1.40
C LEU A 356 -11.56 6.19 -0.40
N ASN A 357 -11.03 5.76 0.74
CA ASN A 357 -10.55 6.64 1.78
C ASN A 357 -9.02 6.78 1.66
N TYR A 358 -8.54 8.01 1.57
CA TYR A 358 -7.12 8.33 1.70
C TYR A 358 -6.87 8.77 3.14
N ASP A 359 -5.98 8.08 3.85
CA ASP A 359 -5.55 8.43 5.20
C ASP A 359 -4.59 9.65 5.23
N ASN A 360 -4.19 10.12 4.06
CA ASN A 360 -3.49 11.39 3.88
C ASN A 360 -4.48 12.57 3.80
N SER A 361 -3.99 13.77 4.10
CA SER A 361 -4.73 15.00 3.81
C SER A 361 -4.56 15.43 2.36
N TYR A 362 -5.62 15.98 1.75
CA TYR A 362 -5.57 16.54 0.40
C TYR A 362 -5.08 18.00 0.42
N SER A 363 -4.20 18.36 -0.52
CA SER A 363 -3.64 19.71 -0.64
C SER A 363 -4.37 20.56 -1.69
N CYS A 364 -4.78 21.78 -1.34
CA CYS A 364 -5.41 22.70 -2.30
C CYS A 364 -4.46 23.16 -3.43
N HIS A 365 -3.16 22.88 -3.35
CA HIS A 365 -2.21 23.09 -4.46
C HIS A 365 -2.39 22.10 -5.60
N GLU A 366 -3.10 21.00 -5.38
CA GLU A 366 -3.43 19.97 -6.38
C GLU A 366 -4.68 20.32 -7.19
N ILE A 367 -5.25 21.52 -7.01
CA ILE A 367 -6.40 22.01 -7.76
C ILE A 367 -5.93 22.91 -8.91
N ASP A 368 -6.56 22.74 -10.06
CA ASP A 368 -6.47 23.60 -11.24
C ASP A 368 -7.58 24.67 -11.16
N TYR A 369 -7.15 25.90 -10.88
CA TYR A 369 -8.02 27.08 -10.80
C TYR A 369 -8.25 27.76 -12.16
N GLU A 370 -7.55 27.35 -13.22
CA GLU A 370 -7.76 27.89 -14.56
C GLU A 370 -9.10 27.41 -15.14
N GLN A 371 -9.57 26.24 -14.68
CA GLN A 371 -10.88 25.70 -15.03
C GLN A 371 -11.97 26.27 -14.11
N LYS A 372 -13.12 26.59 -14.70
CA LYS A 372 -14.33 27.00 -13.99
C LYS A 372 -15.44 25.96 -14.22
N PRO A 373 -15.91 25.24 -13.18
CA PRO A 373 -15.45 25.29 -11.78
C PRO A 373 -14.04 24.70 -11.59
N PRO A 374 -13.33 25.04 -10.49
CA PRO A 374 -12.03 24.45 -10.16
C PRO A 374 -12.12 22.93 -10.10
N LYS A 375 -11.08 22.24 -10.57
CA LYS A 375 -11.03 20.77 -10.59
C LYS A 375 -9.68 20.29 -10.08
N ALA A 376 -9.61 19.07 -9.54
CA ALA A 376 -8.33 18.44 -9.24
C ALA A 376 -7.46 18.36 -10.51
N LYS A 377 -6.13 18.51 -10.41
CA LYS A 377 -5.22 18.43 -11.57
C LYS A 377 -5.21 17.04 -12.21
N GLU A 378 -5.24 16.01 -11.37
CA GLU A 378 -5.20 14.62 -11.81
C GLU A 378 -6.58 14.12 -12.26
N LYS A 379 -6.64 13.52 -13.46
CA LYS A 379 -7.90 13.04 -14.08
C LYS A 379 -8.62 12.00 -13.21
N PHE A 380 -7.87 11.15 -12.50
CA PHE A 380 -8.45 10.16 -11.59
C PHE A 380 -9.32 10.82 -10.52
N PHE A 381 -8.78 11.84 -9.84
CA PHE A 381 -9.50 12.59 -8.82
C PHE A 381 -10.69 13.37 -9.41
N GLN A 382 -10.56 13.91 -10.64
CA GLN A 382 -11.69 14.56 -11.31
C GLN A 382 -12.86 13.60 -11.55
N ASN A 383 -12.56 12.39 -12.06
CA ASN A 383 -13.57 11.40 -12.43
C ASN A 383 -14.28 10.78 -11.23
N PHE A 384 -13.59 10.68 -10.09
CA PHE A 384 -14.07 9.96 -8.91
C PHE A 384 -14.24 10.83 -7.65
N LYS A 385 -14.29 12.16 -7.80
CA LYS A 385 -14.34 13.12 -6.68
C LYS A 385 -15.46 12.88 -5.64
N ASP A 386 -16.57 12.27 -6.05
CA ASP A 386 -17.72 12.01 -5.16
C ASP A 386 -17.60 10.66 -4.43
N PHE A 387 -16.65 9.82 -4.82
CA PHE A 387 -16.38 8.51 -4.22
C PHE A 387 -15.06 8.45 -3.46
N ILE A 388 -14.26 9.52 -3.52
CA ILE A 388 -12.97 9.62 -2.85
C ILE A 388 -13.12 10.51 -1.61
N TYR A 389 -12.59 10.01 -0.51
CA TYR A 389 -12.63 10.65 0.79
C TYR A 389 -11.20 10.87 1.27
N PHE A 390 -10.94 12.00 1.91
CA PHE A 390 -9.65 12.31 2.52
C PHE A 390 -9.79 12.54 4.01
N LYS A 391 -8.75 12.17 4.76
CA LYS A 391 -8.67 12.44 6.17
C LYS A 391 -8.47 13.94 6.41
N GLN A 392 -9.25 14.50 7.31
CA GLN A 392 -9.11 15.91 7.63
C GLN A 392 -7.94 16.15 8.58
N ASN A 393 -7.02 17.03 8.20
CA ASN A 393 -5.89 17.42 9.05
C ASN A 393 -6.34 18.46 10.08
N HIS A 394 -6.84 18.02 11.23
CA HIS A 394 -7.14 18.93 12.32
C HIS A 394 -6.48 18.51 13.63
N ASN A 395 -5.69 19.45 14.16
CA ASN A 395 -5.09 19.48 15.50
C ASN A 395 -6.11 19.39 16.66
N THR A 396 -7.39 19.15 16.38
CA THR A 396 -8.44 19.06 17.38
C THR A 396 -8.78 17.60 17.59
N LYS A 397 -8.85 17.16 18.85
CA LYS A 397 -9.10 15.80 19.38
C LYS A 397 -10.41 15.11 18.91
N SER A 398 -11.00 15.55 17.80
CA SER A 398 -12.17 14.98 17.18
C SER A 398 -11.75 13.79 16.32
N HIS A 399 -12.49 12.69 16.46
CA HIS A 399 -12.32 11.42 15.77
C HIS A 399 -12.08 11.56 14.25
N ASP A 400 -11.35 10.59 13.67
CA ASP A 400 -10.96 10.49 12.25
C ASP A 400 -12.13 10.71 11.28
N GLU A 401 -12.44 11.98 10.96
CA GLU A 401 -13.52 12.33 10.04
C GLU A 401 -12.98 12.36 8.61
N TYR A 402 -13.50 11.45 7.78
CA TYR A 402 -13.25 11.42 6.34
C TYR A 402 -14.24 12.35 5.63
N ARG A 403 -13.75 13.22 4.75
CA ARG A 403 -14.58 14.13 3.92
C ARG A 403 -14.43 13.83 2.45
N VAL A 404 -15.54 13.88 1.72
CA VAL A 404 -15.59 13.69 0.26
C VAL A 404 -14.77 14.78 -0.44
N LEU A 405 -13.98 14.41 -1.44
CA LEU A 405 -13.11 15.32 -2.19
C LEU A 405 -13.89 16.48 -2.82
N SER A 406 -15.07 16.24 -3.41
CA SER A 406 -15.90 17.32 -3.98
C SER A 406 -16.23 18.41 -2.95
N LYS A 407 -16.58 18.01 -1.72
CA LYS A 407 -16.83 18.95 -0.62
C LYS A 407 -15.56 19.72 -0.23
N ILE A 408 -14.40 19.06 -0.16
CA ILE A 408 -13.12 19.72 0.17
C ILE A 408 -12.79 20.79 -0.89
N ILE A 409 -12.95 20.47 -2.17
CA ILE A 409 -12.72 21.42 -3.27
C ILE A 409 -13.68 22.61 -3.15
N ASP A 410 -14.94 22.36 -2.84
CA ASP A 410 -15.98 23.39 -2.78
C ASP A 410 -15.92 24.26 -1.51
N THR A 411 -15.46 23.75 -0.37
CA THR A 411 -15.46 24.49 0.91
C THR A 411 -14.08 24.98 1.32
N ASP A 412 -13.07 24.11 1.27
CA ASP A 412 -11.78 24.35 1.92
C ASP A 412 -10.78 24.98 0.96
N CYS A 413 -10.93 24.69 -0.33
CA CYS A 413 -10.04 25.19 -1.38
C CYS A 413 -10.63 26.35 -2.18
N GLN A 414 -11.74 26.93 -1.75
CA GLN A 414 -12.11 28.23 -2.29
C GLN A 414 -11.03 29.22 -1.91
N GLN A 415 -10.36 29.75 -2.93
CA GLN A 415 -9.45 30.87 -2.76
C GLN A 415 -10.30 32.01 -2.20
N HIS A 416 -10.30 32.18 -0.88
CA HIS A 416 -10.89 33.35 -0.26
C HIS A 416 -10.19 34.52 -0.92
N SER A 417 -10.99 35.21 -1.72
CA SER A 417 -10.51 36.24 -2.62
C SER A 417 -9.85 37.28 -1.73
N TYR A 418 -8.51 37.24 -1.59
CA TYR A 418 -7.76 38.29 -0.92
C TYR A 418 -8.06 39.63 -1.58
N TRP A 419 -8.49 39.60 -2.84
CA TRP A 419 -9.16 40.66 -3.55
C TRP A 419 -10.25 41.38 -2.75
N LEU A 420 -11.09 40.69 -1.98
CA LEU A 420 -12.10 41.33 -1.14
C LEU A 420 -11.43 42.14 -0.02
N TYR A 421 -10.41 41.59 0.64
CA TYR A 421 -9.60 42.31 1.63
C TYR A 421 -8.78 43.46 1.01
N ILE A 422 -8.26 43.29 -0.20
CA ILE A 422 -7.55 44.33 -0.95
C ILE A 422 -8.52 45.44 -1.33
N ILE A 423 -9.72 45.12 -1.83
CA ILE A 423 -10.76 46.11 -2.13
C ILE A 423 -11.17 46.85 -0.86
N ILE A 424 -11.43 46.15 0.24
CA ILE A 424 -11.72 46.78 1.54
C ILE A 424 -10.56 47.68 1.97
N GLY A 425 -9.31 47.24 1.82
CA GLY A 425 -8.11 48.01 2.14
C GLY A 425 -7.97 49.28 1.29
N VAL A 426 -8.24 49.18 -0.01
CA VAL A 426 -8.19 50.32 -0.95
C VAL A 426 -9.34 51.30 -0.66
N VAL A 427 -10.55 50.81 -0.45
CA VAL A 427 -11.72 51.64 -0.13
C VAL A 427 -11.52 52.38 1.19
N SER A 428 -11.01 51.69 2.23
CA SER A 428 -10.70 52.32 3.52
C SER A 428 -9.59 53.38 3.40
N LEU A 429 -8.55 53.13 2.59
CA LEU A 429 -7.51 54.12 2.30
C LEU A 429 -8.08 55.37 1.61
N ILE A 430 -8.95 55.22 0.60
CA ILE A 430 -9.59 56.34 -0.09
C ILE A 430 -10.44 57.17 0.87
N ILE A 431 -11.20 56.52 1.77
CA ILE A 431 -11.99 57.20 2.79
C ILE A 431 -11.10 58.03 3.73
N VAL A 432 -9.96 57.47 4.19
CA VAL A 432 -9.00 58.18 5.04
C VAL A 432 -8.41 59.40 4.31
N ILE A 433 -8.04 59.26 3.04
CA ILE A 433 -7.53 60.37 2.23
C ILE A 433 -8.60 61.46 2.06
N ALA A 434 -9.85 61.09 1.77
CA ALA A 434 -10.95 62.03 1.65
C ALA A 434 -11.17 62.81 2.96
N ILE A 435 -11.13 62.14 4.10
CA ILE A 435 -11.22 62.78 5.43
C ILE A 435 -10.06 63.77 5.63
N ILE A 436 -8.83 63.39 5.29
CA ILE A 436 -7.66 64.28 5.40
C ILE A 436 -7.84 65.51 4.50
N VAL A 437 -8.27 65.34 3.25
CA VAL A 437 -8.53 66.45 2.33
C VAL A 437 -9.62 67.37 2.87
N ILE A 438 -10.71 66.83 3.40
CA ILE A 438 -11.78 67.62 4.02
C ILE A 438 -11.23 68.43 5.20
N VAL A 439 -10.45 67.82 6.10
CA VAL A 439 -9.83 68.49 7.24
C VAL A 439 -8.89 69.61 6.79
N VAL A 440 -8.04 69.36 5.79
CA VAL A 440 -7.13 70.36 5.21
C VAL A 440 -7.91 71.50 4.54
N CYS A 441 -8.95 71.19 3.77
CA CYS A 441 -9.83 72.19 3.15
C CYS A 441 -10.53 73.06 4.20
N LEU A 442 -11.06 72.46 5.27
CA LEU A 442 -11.68 73.18 6.39
C LEU A 442 -10.65 74.06 7.13
N TYR A 443 -9.44 73.55 7.36
CA TYR A 443 -8.34 74.30 7.98
C TYR A 443 -7.93 75.51 7.12
N MET A 444 -7.79 75.32 5.81
CA MET A 444 -7.47 76.39 4.86
C MET A 444 -8.62 77.40 4.74
N ALA A 445 -9.88 76.96 4.75
CA ALA A 445 -11.04 77.85 4.77
C ALA A 445 -11.08 78.69 6.06
N LYS A 446 -10.78 78.10 7.22
CA LYS A 446 -10.66 78.81 8.50
C LYS A 446 -9.51 79.84 8.46
N LYS A 447 -8.36 79.47 7.90
CA LYS A 447 -7.21 80.37 7.71
C LYS A 447 -7.51 81.50 6.72
N ARG A 448 -8.24 81.25 5.64
CA ARG A 448 -8.70 82.29 4.70
C ARG A 448 -9.72 83.23 5.34
N LYS A 449 -10.65 82.72 6.17
CA LYS A 449 -11.57 83.55 6.95
C LYS A 449 -10.84 84.39 8.01
N ALA A 450 -9.75 83.90 8.58
CA ALA A 450 -8.88 84.67 9.47
C ALA A 450 -8.09 85.76 8.73
N LYS A 451 -7.57 85.47 7.53
CA LYS A 451 -6.85 86.46 6.70
C LYS A 451 -7.76 87.51 6.07
N ARG A 452 -9.04 87.22 5.79
CA ARG A 452 -10.01 88.21 5.28
C ARG A 452 -10.53 89.20 6.34
N LYS A 453 -10.03 89.13 7.58
CA LYS A 453 -10.32 90.11 8.65
C LYS A 453 -9.16 91.09 8.93
N MET A 454 -8.11 91.10 8.11
CA MET A 454 -7.02 92.09 8.23
C MET A 454 -6.70 92.71 6.87
N ASP A 455 -7.59 93.59 6.43
CA ASP A 455 -7.29 94.74 5.58
C ASP A 455 -8.28 95.84 5.99
N ILE A 456 -8.08 96.37 7.20
CA ILE A 456 -8.71 97.61 7.66
C ILE A 456 -7.65 98.70 7.50
N ILE A 457 -7.83 99.48 6.43
CA ILE A 457 -7.15 100.75 6.19
C ILE A 457 -7.45 101.66 7.39
N GLN A 458 -6.40 102.12 8.08
CA GLN A 458 -6.49 103.14 9.12
C GLN A 458 -6.65 104.53 8.50
N PRO A 459 -7.69 105.32 8.86
CA PRO A 459 -7.66 106.76 8.72
C PRO A 459 -7.25 107.44 10.05
N GLU A 460 -6.39 108.45 9.91
CA GLU A 460 -5.95 109.39 10.95
C GLU A 460 -7.04 110.40 11.37
N PRO A 461 -6.86 111.12 12.50
CA PRO A 461 -7.93 111.48 13.42
C PRO A 461 -8.48 112.89 13.20
N ARG A 462 -9.81 113.05 13.23
CA ARG A 462 -10.45 114.34 13.56
C ARG A 462 -11.75 114.16 14.37
N THR A 463 -11.61 114.47 15.65
CA THR A 463 -12.40 115.42 16.45
C THR A 463 -13.91 115.57 16.23
N TYR A 464 -14.62 115.38 17.35
CA TYR A 464 -15.83 116.06 17.87
C TYR A 464 -17.07 115.19 18.16
N LYS A 465 -17.36 115.18 19.48
CA LYS A 465 -18.65 115.35 20.16
C LYS A 465 -19.70 114.23 20.14
N GLU A 466 -19.88 113.69 21.35
CA GLU A 466 -21.15 113.58 22.07
C GLU A 466 -22.37 113.07 21.29
N THR A 467 -22.85 111.88 21.64
CA THR A 467 -24.02 111.75 22.53
C THR A 467 -24.29 110.28 22.86
N GLN A 468 -24.57 110.04 24.14
CA GLN A 468 -25.12 108.82 24.70
C GLN A 468 -26.48 108.49 24.05
N ILE A 469 -26.75 107.21 23.74
CA ILE A 469 -28.01 106.58 24.17
C ILE A 469 -27.72 105.14 24.62
N VAL A 470 -28.13 104.89 25.85
CA VAL A 470 -28.13 103.65 26.62
C VAL A 470 -29.34 102.79 26.24
N TYR A 471 -29.19 101.47 26.13
CA TYR A 471 -30.17 100.43 26.54
C TYR A 471 -29.45 99.05 26.50
N GLN A 472 -29.13 98.42 27.64
CA GLN A 472 -29.91 97.36 28.36
C GLN A 472 -30.32 96.18 27.44
N ILE A 473 -30.14 94.88 27.70
CA ILE A 473 -29.90 94.07 28.90
C ILE A 473 -29.52 92.61 28.45
N GLU A 474 -28.62 91.97 29.22
CA GLU A 474 -28.43 90.52 29.56
C GLU A 474 -28.41 89.44 28.44
N ASN A 475 -27.33 88.68 28.18
CA ASN A 475 -26.55 87.72 28.98
C ASN A 475 -27.33 86.58 29.67
N ALA A 476 -27.15 85.37 29.15
CA ALA A 476 -27.05 84.04 29.79
C ALA A 476 -27.81 83.03 28.90
N GLY A 477 -27.20 82.02 28.30
CA GLY A 477 -26.51 80.90 28.94
C GLY A 477 -27.05 79.66 28.23
N LEU A 478 -26.22 78.93 27.48
CA LEU A 478 -25.62 77.67 27.92
C LEU A 478 -26.66 76.62 28.32
N LEU A 479 -26.78 75.56 27.51
CA LEU A 479 -26.89 74.15 27.89
C LEU A 479 -26.95 73.35 26.57
N LYS A 480 -25.86 72.67 26.20
CA LYS A 480 -25.65 71.23 26.42
C LYS A 480 -26.75 70.36 25.81
N THR A 481 -26.36 69.55 24.84
CA THR A 481 -26.84 68.17 24.70
C THR A 481 -25.74 67.35 24.08
N ASP A 482 -25.04 66.60 24.93
CA ASP A 482 -24.47 65.31 24.56
C ASP A 482 -25.62 64.31 24.48
N PHE A 483 -25.60 63.44 23.47
CA PHE A 483 -25.65 61.98 23.61
C PHE A 483 -25.08 61.35 22.34
#